data_AF-A0A497KIV8-F1
#
_entry.id   AF-A0A497KIV8-F1
#
_cell.length_a   1.000
_cell.length_b   1.000
_cell.length_c   1.000
_cell.angle_alpha   90.00
_cell.angle_beta   90.00
_cell.angle_gamma   90.00
#
_symmetry.space_group_name_H-M   'P 1'
#
loop_
_entity.id
_entity.type
_entity.pdbx_description
1 polymer ?
#
loop_
_entity_poly.entity_id
_entity_poly.type
_entity_poly.pdbx_seq_one_letter_code
_entity_poly.pdbx_strand_id
1 'polypeptide(L)'
;MAALVLSLGITSAVMYTSAMQNQKNTDIEQIALNFLKNGATYSFDGIEDSITILDYYMLESDPVQHVVVISFDTAHAGWGDREGTFIAQGITNHEIEITIVEGEVVSAVIDDQWDELNQEQIIPQEYLELEEAREIVLDYVAEQYQIDFPGNWISEVTTPENLVGASTIRYISGYWTVTISYPVVQFPEYSVTIQNTSTGFNWSGTVTSNGEVIES
;
A
#
# COMPACT_ATOMS: atom_id res chain seq x y z
N MET A 1 -45.17 -23.77 -51.05
CA MET A 1 -45.66 -22.80 -50.05
C MET A 1 -45.93 -23.55 -48.76
N ALA A 2 -45.07 -23.37 -47.75
CA ALA A 2 -45.34 -23.60 -46.34
C ALA A 2 -44.32 -22.76 -45.56
N ALA A 3 -44.81 -21.87 -44.70
CA ALA A 3 -44.05 -21.05 -43.77
C ALA A 3 -44.37 -21.52 -42.34
N LEU A 4 -43.37 -21.57 -41.45
CA LEU A 4 -43.44 -21.67 -39.98
C LEU A 4 -41.96 -21.63 -39.50
N VAL A 5 -41.35 -20.55 -39.02
CA VAL A 5 -41.54 -19.63 -37.86
C VAL A 5 -41.15 -20.24 -36.50
N LEU A 6 -40.28 -19.49 -35.79
CA LEU A 6 -39.88 -19.51 -34.35
C LEU A 6 -38.81 -20.55 -33.93
N SER A 7 -37.84 -20.26 -33.06
CA SER A 7 -37.52 -19.06 -32.27
C SER A 7 -36.17 -19.23 -31.56
N LEU A 8 -35.45 -18.12 -31.41
CA LEU A 8 -34.69 -17.68 -30.23
C LEU A 8 -33.95 -18.77 -29.42
N GLY A 9 -32.65 -18.94 -29.70
CA GLY A 9 -31.76 -19.80 -28.92
C GLY A 9 -30.51 -19.09 -28.40
N ILE A 10 -30.50 -17.75 -28.28
CA ILE A 10 -29.32 -17.01 -27.82
C ILE A 10 -29.74 -15.96 -26.78
N THR A 11 -30.22 -16.39 -25.63
CA THR A 11 -30.36 -15.52 -24.45
C THR A 11 -29.91 -16.20 -23.17
N SER A 12 -29.97 -17.53 -23.10
CA SER A 12 -29.62 -18.29 -21.90
C SER A 12 -28.16 -18.08 -21.47
N ALA A 13 -27.18 -18.44 -22.29
CA ALA A 13 -25.77 -18.41 -21.88
C ALA A 13 -25.27 -16.99 -21.51
N VAL A 14 -25.67 -15.97 -22.27
CA VAL A 14 -25.28 -14.58 -21.97
C VAL A 14 -25.97 -14.09 -20.69
N MET A 15 -27.26 -14.35 -20.49
CA MET A 15 -27.96 -14.01 -19.24
C MET A 15 -27.37 -14.76 -18.04
N TYR A 16 -26.96 -16.02 -18.20
CA TYR A 16 -26.31 -16.78 -17.12
C TYR A 16 -24.95 -16.18 -16.74
N THR A 17 -24.10 -15.80 -17.69
CA THR A 17 -22.80 -15.18 -17.37
C THR A 17 -22.97 -13.81 -16.71
N SER A 18 -23.86 -12.96 -17.21
CA SER A 18 -24.13 -11.63 -16.62
C SER A 18 -24.77 -11.74 -15.23
N ALA A 19 -25.68 -12.69 -15.02
CA ALA A 19 -26.30 -12.92 -13.72
C ALA A 19 -25.29 -13.47 -12.70
N MET A 20 -24.37 -14.36 -13.10
CA MET A 20 -23.34 -14.88 -12.19
C MET A 20 -22.27 -13.83 -11.87
N GLN A 21 -21.90 -12.97 -12.83
CA GLN A 21 -21.02 -11.82 -12.55
C GLN A 21 -21.72 -10.80 -11.62
N ASN A 22 -22.98 -10.45 -11.88
CA ASN A 22 -23.74 -9.57 -10.98
C ASN A 22 -23.93 -10.18 -9.59
N GLN A 23 -24.21 -11.49 -9.49
CA GLN A 23 -24.38 -12.18 -8.21
C GLN A 23 -23.06 -12.24 -7.42
N LYS A 24 -21.94 -12.57 -8.07
CA LYS A 24 -20.62 -12.58 -7.42
C LYS A 24 -20.22 -11.19 -6.93
N ASN A 25 -20.57 -10.13 -7.66
CA ASN A 25 -20.35 -8.75 -7.21
C ASN A 25 -21.23 -8.41 -6.00
N THR A 26 -22.50 -8.84 -5.99
CA THR A 26 -23.41 -8.61 -4.84
C THR A 26 -22.88 -9.24 -3.55
N ASP A 27 -22.27 -10.43 -3.61
CA ASP A 27 -21.70 -11.09 -2.44
C ASP A 27 -20.51 -10.28 -1.87
N ILE A 28 -19.66 -9.73 -2.73
CA ILE A 28 -18.49 -8.93 -2.32
C ILE A 28 -18.92 -7.58 -1.72
N GLU A 29 -19.85 -6.88 -2.37
CA GLU A 29 -20.41 -5.64 -1.85
C GLU A 29 -21.06 -5.85 -0.47
N GLN A 30 -21.77 -6.96 -0.26
CA GLN A 30 -22.34 -7.31 1.05
C GLN A 30 -21.28 -7.59 2.10
N ILE A 31 -20.19 -8.28 1.76
CA ILE A 31 -19.06 -8.49 2.69
C ILE A 31 -18.47 -7.15 3.10
N ALA A 32 -18.20 -6.26 2.14
CA ALA A 32 -17.64 -4.94 2.40
C ALA A 32 -18.58 -4.06 3.24
N LEU A 33 -19.88 -4.01 2.93
CA LEU A 33 -20.89 -3.27 3.70
C LEU A 33 -21.04 -3.81 5.12
N ASN A 34 -21.04 -5.14 5.29
CA ASN A 34 -21.10 -5.75 6.60
C ASN A 34 -19.83 -5.44 7.41
N PHE A 35 -18.65 -5.46 6.79
CA PHE A 35 -17.42 -5.05 7.44
C PHE A 35 -17.49 -3.59 7.91
N LEU A 36 -17.80 -2.66 7.00
CA LEU A 36 -17.93 -1.23 7.31
C LEU A 36 -18.86 -1.00 8.50
N LYS A 37 -20.08 -1.55 8.47
CA LYS A 37 -21.08 -1.34 9.53
C LYS A 37 -20.67 -1.90 10.90
N ASN A 38 -19.79 -2.89 10.93
CA ASN A 38 -19.25 -3.46 12.16
C ASN A 38 -17.87 -2.89 12.55
N GLY A 39 -17.26 -2.06 11.70
CA GLY A 39 -15.99 -1.38 11.98
C GLY A 39 -16.14 -0.37 13.12
N ALA A 40 -15.07 -0.15 13.89
CA ALA A 40 -15.05 0.77 15.01
C ALA A 40 -15.40 2.21 14.60
N THR A 41 -14.90 2.67 13.44
CA THR A 41 -15.14 4.03 12.94
C THR A 41 -16.63 4.29 12.71
N TYR A 42 -17.29 3.42 11.96
CA TYR A 42 -18.71 3.58 11.61
C TYR A 42 -19.64 3.24 12.78
N SER A 43 -19.32 2.20 13.56
CA SER A 43 -20.17 1.79 14.69
C SER A 43 -20.19 2.79 15.83
N PHE A 44 -19.17 3.65 15.94
CA PHE A 44 -19.12 4.72 16.94
C PHE A 44 -20.26 5.73 16.74
N ASP A 45 -20.40 6.27 15.53
CA ASP A 45 -21.34 7.35 15.24
C ASP A 45 -21.69 7.55 13.74
N GLY A 46 -21.63 6.47 12.96
CA GLY A 46 -21.98 6.45 11.54
C GLY A 46 -23.46 6.76 11.28
N ILE A 47 -23.74 7.36 10.12
CA ILE A 47 -25.09 7.74 9.68
C ILE A 47 -25.61 6.70 8.69
N GLU A 48 -26.67 5.95 9.05
CA GLU A 48 -27.19 4.82 8.26
C GLU A 48 -27.49 5.19 6.79
N ASP A 49 -28.13 6.34 6.56
CA ASP A 49 -28.56 6.78 5.23
C ASP A 49 -27.45 7.48 4.41
N SER A 50 -26.19 7.48 4.88
CA SER A 50 -25.06 8.13 4.20
C SER A 50 -24.21 7.18 3.35
N ILE A 51 -24.33 5.86 3.54
CA ILE A 51 -23.46 4.88 2.88
C ILE A 51 -23.73 4.85 1.38
N THR A 52 -22.69 5.08 0.59
CA THR A 52 -22.71 5.01 -0.87
C THR A 52 -21.51 4.22 -1.38
N ILE A 53 -21.73 3.13 -2.11
CA ILE A 53 -20.65 2.45 -2.83
C ILE A 53 -20.26 3.34 -4.03
N LEU A 54 -19.01 3.81 -4.05
CA LEU A 54 -18.49 4.68 -5.09
C LEU A 54 -17.92 3.88 -6.26
N ASP A 55 -17.18 2.81 -5.97
CA ASP A 55 -16.52 1.99 -6.98
C ASP A 55 -16.35 0.52 -6.56
N TYR A 56 -16.18 -0.33 -7.56
CA TYR A 56 -15.85 -1.74 -7.42
C TYR A 56 -14.95 -2.20 -8.58
N TYR A 57 -13.77 -2.70 -8.25
CA TYR A 57 -12.83 -3.21 -9.23
C TYR A 57 -12.04 -4.42 -8.71
N MET A 58 -11.37 -5.12 -9.64
CA MET A 58 -10.54 -6.29 -9.32
C MET A 58 -9.10 -5.98 -9.70
N LEU A 59 -8.15 -6.37 -8.86
CA LEU A 59 -6.73 -6.28 -9.17
C LEU A 59 -6.25 -7.54 -9.90
N GLU A 60 -5.35 -7.37 -10.87
CA GLU A 60 -4.67 -8.48 -11.54
C GLU A 60 -3.69 -9.17 -10.56
N SER A 61 -4.20 -10.13 -9.80
CA SER A 61 -3.51 -10.81 -8.69
C SER A 61 -3.94 -12.29 -8.62
N ASP A 62 -3.10 -13.13 -7.99
CA ASP A 62 -3.41 -14.54 -7.71
C ASP A 62 -3.07 -14.86 -6.24
N PRO A 63 -4.06 -15.08 -5.35
CA PRO A 63 -5.50 -15.06 -5.62
C PRO A 63 -6.05 -13.67 -5.99
N VAL A 64 -7.18 -13.64 -6.70
CA VAL A 64 -7.82 -12.39 -7.14
C VAL A 64 -8.24 -11.54 -5.93
N GLN A 65 -7.79 -10.29 -5.93
CA GLN A 65 -8.21 -9.26 -4.99
C GLN A 65 -9.37 -8.45 -5.54
N HIS A 66 -10.42 -8.32 -4.74
CA HIS A 66 -11.57 -7.48 -5.01
C HIS A 66 -11.47 -6.21 -4.15
N VAL A 67 -11.62 -5.04 -4.76
CA VAL A 67 -11.56 -3.75 -4.06
C VAL A 67 -12.92 -3.07 -4.16
N VAL A 68 -13.46 -2.64 -3.02
CA VAL A 68 -14.71 -1.89 -2.90
C VAL A 68 -14.41 -0.54 -2.26
N VAL A 69 -14.81 0.55 -2.91
CA VAL A 69 -14.67 1.91 -2.39
C VAL A 69 -16.03 2.40 -1.92
N ILE A 70 -16.13 2.81 -0.66
CA ILE A 70 -17.40 3.20 -0.02
C ILE A 70 -17.23 4.57 0.64
N SER A 71 -18.16 5.49 0.35
CA SER A 71 -18.30 6.74 1.10
C SER A 71 -19.34 6.61 2.20
N PHE A 72 -19.09 7.22 3.36
CA PHE A 72 -20.02 7.26 4.48
C PHE A 72 -19.79 8.51 5.33
N ASP A 73 -20.80 8.89 6.12
CA ASP A 73 -20.72 10.01 7.05
C ASP A 73 -20.75 9.54 8.51
N THR A 74 -20.01 10.25 9.37
CA THR A 74 -19.99 10.13 10.83
C THR A 74 -20.44 11.45 11.47
N ALA A 75 -20.95 11.40 12.70
CA ALA A 75 -21.39 12.61 13.42
C ALA A 75 -20.23 13.45 13.99
N HIS A 76 -19.03 12.89 14.07
CA HIS A 76 -17.82 13.51 14.56
C HIS A 76 -16.61 13.13 13.70
N ALA A 77 -15.64 14.03 13.63
CA ALA A 77 -14.39 13.78 12.93
C ALA A 77 -13.50 12.74 13.63
N GLY A 78 -12.61 12.12 12.85
CA GLY A 78 -11.57 11.17 13.31
C GLY A 78 -11.81 9.76 12.78
N TRP A 79 -11.13 8.76 13.36
CA TRP A 79 -11.28 7.33 13.03
C TRP A 79 -11.21 6.43 14.29
N GLY A 80 -11.61 5.17 14.15
CA GLY A 80 -11.52 4.12 15.18
C GLY A 80 -12.46 4.26 16.36
N ASP A 81 -12.18 3.54 17.45
CA ASP A 81 -12.86 3.75 18.73
C ASP A 81 -12.36 5.04 19.39
N ARG A 82 -13.30 5.93 19.73
CA ARG A 82 -13.03 7.27 20.26
C ARG A 82 -13.61 7.46 21.67
N GLU A 83 -14.03 6.39 22.34
CA GLU A 83 -14.54 6.48 23.71
C GLU A 83 -13.57 7.25 24.63
N GLY A 84 -14.09 8.26 25.34
CA GLY A 84 -13.32 9.04 26.32
C GLY A 84 -12.43 10.14 25.75
N THR A 85 -12.46 10.40 24.44
CA THR A 85 -11.70 11.49 23.80
C THR A 85 -12.53 12.79 23.66
N PHE A 86 -11.86 13.94 23.54
CA PHE A 86 -12.51 15.19 23.16
C PHE A 86 -12.68 15.22 21.64
N ILE A 87 -13.92 15.16 21.15
CA ILE A 87 -14.26 15.10 19.72
C ILE A 87 -14.87 16.41 19.22
N ALA A 88 -14.50 16.82 18.02
CA ALA A 88 -15.11 17.95 17.33
C ALA A 88 -16.48 17.53 16.79
N GLN A 89 -17.51 18.34 17.03
CA GLN A 89 -18.86 18.08 16.53
C GLN A 89 -19.01 18.56 15.08
N GLY A 90 -19.52 17.70 14.21
CA GLY A 90 -19.78 18.02 12.81
C GLY A 90 -19.83 16.77 11.94
N ILE A 91 -20.80 16.72 11.03
CA ILE A 91 -20.90 15.63 10.04
C ILE A 91 -19.61 15.60 9.22
N THR A 92 -18.90 14.48 9.25
CA THR A 92 -17.65 14.28 8.52
C THR A 92 -17.85 13.18 7.51
N ASN A 93 -17.51 13.47 6.25
CA ASN A 93 -17.54 12.48 5.19
C ASN A 93 -16.20 11.75 5.14
N HIS A 94 -16.27 10.44 4.97
CA HIS A 94 -15.15 9.53 4.88
C HIS A 94 -15.26 8.66 3.63
N GLU A 95 -14.12 8.20 3.13
CA GLU A 95 -14.02 7.16 2.10
C GLU A 95 -13.23 5.98 2.66
N ILE A 96 -13.73 4.76 2.49
CA ILE A 96 -13.02 3.53 2.85
C ILE A 96 -12.77 2.68 1.62
N GLU A 97 -11.53 2.23 1.46
CA GLU A 97 -11.14 1.20 0.49
C GLU A 97 -11.02 -0.15 1.21
N ILE A 98 -11.85 -1.13 0.83
CA ILE A 98 -11.88 -2.48 1.41
C ILE A 98 -11.40 -3.49 0.37
N THR A 99 -10.33 -4.21 0.70
CA THR A 99 -9.79 -5.29 -0.14
C THR A 99 -10.22 -6.65 0.41
N ILE A 100 -10.82 -7.46 -0.47
CA ILE A 100 -11.35 -8.79 -0.16
C ILE A 100 -10.65 -9.84 -1.02
N VAL A 101 -10.16 -10.89 -0.38
CA VAL A 101 -9.51 -12.04 -1.01
C VAL A 101 -10.19 -13.30 -0.55
N GLU A 102 -10.63 -14.13 -1.50
CA GLU A 102 -11.31 -15.41 -1.21
C GLU A 102 -12.52 -15.29 -0.24
N GLY A 103 -13.15 -14.11 -0.18
CA GLY A 103 -14.30 -13.83 0.68
C GLY A 103 -13.95 -13.30 2.08
N GLU A 104 -12.67 -13.08 2.37
CA GLU A 104 -12.19 -12.48 3.62
C GLU A 104 -11.69 -11.05 3.38
N VAL A 105 -11.99 -10.14 4.30
CA VAL A 105 -11.44 -8.77 4.28
C VAL A 105 -9.99 -8.81 4.75
N VAL A 106 -9.07 -8.40 3.88
CA VAL A 106 -7.62 -8.43 4.12
C VAL A 106 -6.99 -7.04 4.24
N SER A 107 -7.69 -6.00 3.80
CA SER A 107 -7.32 -4.59 4.00
C SER A 107 -8.59 -3.75 4.15
N ALA A 108 -8.56 -2.72 4.98
CA ALA A 108 -9.62 -1.72 5.09
C ALA A 108 -9.02 -0.37 5.50
N VAL A 109 -8.98 0.57 4.57
CA VAL A 109 -8.27 1.85 4.74
C VAL A 109 -9.25 3.01 4.62
N ILE A 110 -9.35 3.84 5.65
CA ILE A 110 -10.20 5.04 5.66
C ILE A 110 -9.36 6.28 5.37
N ASP A 111 -9.82 7.10 4.43
CA ASP A 111 -9.24 8.38 3.98
C ASP A 111 -7.74 8.30 3.64
N ASP A 112 -7.27 7.14 3.18
CA ASP A 112 -5.84 6.82 2.96
C ASP A 112 -4.95 6.98 4.20
N GLN A 113 -5.55 7.06 5.40
CA GLN A 113 -4.89 7.50 6.63
C GLN A 113 -5.11 6.59 7.83
N TRP A 114 -6.10 5.70 7.79
CA TRP A 114 -6.45 4.88 8.94
C TRP A 114 -6.68 3.43 8.52
N ASP A 115 -5.96 2.51 9.16
CA ASP A 115 -6.17 1.08 9.01
C ASP A 115 -7.27 0.65 9.98
N GLU A 116 -8.45 0.41 9.43
CA GLU A 116 -9.64 0.05 10.19
C GLU A 116 -9.58 -1.39 10.72
N LEU A 117 -8.83 -2.29 10.08
CA LEU A 117 -8.64 -3.65 10.58
C LEU A 117 -7.74 -3.67 11.82
N ASN A 118 -6.64 -2.92 11.78
CA ASN A 118 -5.63 -2.90 12.83
C ASN A 118 -5.85 -1.80 13.87
N GLN A 119 -6.82 -0.89 13.64
CA GLN A 119 -7.13 0.24 14.50
C GLN A 119 -5.93 1.15 14.76
N GLU A 120 -5.20 1.45 13.69
CA GLU A 120 -4.02 2.29 13.75
C GLU A 120 -4.01 3.30 12.60
N GLN A 121 -3.40 4.46 12.87
CA GLN A 121 -3.18 5.42 11.80
C GLN A 121 -2.21 4.78 10.81
N ILE A 122 -2.60 4.74 9.54
CA ILE A 122 -1.65 4.67 8.45
C ILE A 122 -0.95 6.01 8.50
N ILE A 123 0.13 6.04 9.27
CA ILE A 123 1.18 7.00 9.04
C ILE A 123 1.59 6.68 7.61
N PRO A 124 1.36 7.57 6.62
CA PRO A 124 1.99 7.43 5.33
C PRO A 124 3.45 7.34 5.71
N GLN A 125 3.99 6.12 5.64
CA GLN A 125 5.23 5.84 6.31
C GLN A 125 6.20 6.85 5.71
N GLU A 126 6.86 7.61 6.57
CA GLU A 126 7.98 8.44 6.14
C GLU A 126 8.95 7.40 5.60
N TYR A 127 8.84 7.11 4.30
CA TYR A 127 9.76 6.24 3.63
C TYR A 127 11.08 6.88 3.93
N LEU A 128 12.00 6.12 4.55
CA LEU A 128 13.37 6.59 4.59
C LEU A 128 13.77 6.73 3.13
N GLU A 129 13.76 7.99 2.66
CA GLU A 129 14.03 8.30 1.28
C GLU A 129 15.40 7.72 0.98
N LEU A 130 15.60 7.19 -0.22
CA LEU A 130 16.86 6.48 -0.52
C LEU A 130 18.07 7.40 -0.38
N GLU A 131 17.86 8.70 -0.56
CA GLU A 131 18.85 9.73 -0.27
C GLU A 131 19.11 9.86 1.23
N GLU A 132 18.09 9.80 2.09
CA GLU A 132 18.24 9.83 3.54
C GLU A 132 18.93 8.56 4.05
N ALA A 133 18.57 7.38 3.55
CA ALA A 133 19.26 6.12 3.84
C ALA A 133 20.75 6.19 3.44
N ARG A 134 21.06 6.83 2.30
CA ARG A 134 22.44 7.10 1.88
C ARG A 134 23.14 8.02 2.89
N GLU A 135 22.56 9.17 3.22
CA GLU A 135 23.19 10.14 4.13
C GLU A 135 23.43 9.55 5.53
N ILE A 136 22.47 8.82 6.10
CA ILE A 136 22.63 8.15 7.41
C ILE A 136 23.86 7.23 7.42
N VAL A 137 24.02 6.41 6.36
CA VAL A 137 25.18 5.51 6.27
C VAL A 137 26.48 6.26 5.97
N LEU A 138 26.44 7.30 5.13
CA LEU A 138 27.62 8.12 4.86
C LEU A 138 28.10 8.81 6.14
N ASP A 139 27.20 9.35 6.96
CA ASP A 139 27.51 9.97 8.24
C ASP A 139 28.12 8.96 9.22
N TYR A 140 27.50 7.78 9.36
CA TYR A 140 28.05 6.70 10.18
C TYR A 140 29.49 6.33 9.75
N VAL A 141 29.70 6.07 8.46
CA VAL A 141 31.01 5.64 7.95
C VAL A 141 32.03 6.79 8.02
N ALA A 142 31.61 8.02 7.75
CA ALA A 142 32.46 9.20 7.86
C ALA A 142 32.99 9.38 9.28
N GLU A 143 32.14 9.24 10.29
CA GLU A 143 32.53 9.38 11.69
C GLU A 143 33.43 8.22 12.14
N GLN A 144 33.03 6.97 11.87
CA GLN A 144 33.78 5.79 12.33
C GLN A 144 35.16 5.67 11.68
N TYR A 145 35.23 5.93 10.37
CA TYR A 145 36.44 5.72 9.58
C TYR A 145 37.19 7.01 9.25
N GLN A 146 36.70 8.16 9.72
CA GLN A 146 37.28 9.49 9.48
C GLN A 146 37.43 9.77 7.98
N ILE A 147 36.38 9.45 7.22
CA ILE A 147 36.30 9.61 5.77
C ILE A 147 35.56 10.90 5.45
N ASP A 148 36.15 11.73 4.58
CA ASP A 148 35.47 12.87 3.98
C ASP A 148 34.89 12.44 2.62
N PHE A 149 33.58 12.24 2.56
CA PHE A 149 32.90 11.88 1.32
C PHE A 149 32.73 13.09 0.41
N PRO A 150 32.91 12.93 -0.92
CA PRO A 150 32.57 14.00 -1.84
C PRO A 150 31.04 14.20 -1.88
N GLY A 151 30.62 15.45 -2.06
CA GLY A 151 29.23 15.76 -2.42
C GLY A 151 28.92 15.48 -3.90
N ASN A 152 27.71 15.85 -4.33
CA ASN A 152 27.20 15.71 -5.71
C ASN A 152 27.16 14.26 -6.21
N TRP A 153 26.26 13.48 -5.64
CA TRP A 153 25.99 12.12 -6.08
C TRP A 153 25.08 12.11 -7.31
N ILE A 154 25.46 11.34 -8.34
CA ILE A 154 24.54 10.96 -9.42
C ILE A 154 23.99 9.57 -9.14
N SER A 155 22.72 9.34 -9.44
CA SER A 155 22.05 8.05 -9.20
C SER A 155 21.62 7.37 -10.49
N GLU A 156 21.58 6.05 -10.46
CA GLU A 156 21.00 5.21 -11.51
C GLU A 156 20.33 3.98 -10.89
N VAL A 157 19.18 3.59 -11.42
CA VAL A 157 18.51 2.33 -11.05
C VAL A 157 19.25 1.18 -11.74
N THR A 158 19.66 0.19 -10.96
CA THR A 158 20.40 -1.00 -11.41
C THR A 158 19.70 -2.31 -11.07
N THR A 159 18.41 -2.24 -10.74
CA THR A 159 17.54 -3.40 -10.52
C THR A 159 17.59 -4.37 -11.73
N PRO A 160 17.93 -5.65 -11.54
CA PRO A 160 17.88 -6.63 -12.63
C PRO A 160 16.47 -6.77 -13.21
N GLU A 161 16.35 -6.86 -14.55
CA GLU A 161 15.05 -6.90 -15.24
C GLU A 161 14.12 -8.06 -14.81
N ASN A 162 14.68 -9.16 -14.30
CA ASN A 162 13.93 -10.34 -13.85
C ASN A 162 13.66 -10.35 -12.34
N LEU A 163 13.96 -9.27 -11.62
CA LEU A 163 13.77 -9.18 -10.17
C LEU A 163 12.48 -8.42 -9.85
N VAL A 164 11.51 -9.12 -9.26
CA VAL A 164 10.23 -8.55 -8.80
C VAL A 164 10.24 -8.46 -7.28
N GLY A 165 9.70 -7.37 -6.73
CA GLY A 165 9.59 -7.17 -5.28
C GLY A 165 10.86 -6.64 -4.60
N ALA A 166 11.88 -6.24 -5.37
CA ALA A 166 13.07 -5.58 -4.86
C ALA A 166 13.60 -4.55 -5.86
N SER A 167 14.37 -3.59 -5.37
CA SER A 167 15.00 -2.54 -6.16
C SER A 167 16.46 -2.35 -5.74
N THR A 168 17.27 -1.89 -6.69
CA THR A 168 18.68 -1.55 -6.44
C THR A 168 19.01 -0.23 -7.10
N ILE A 169 19.58 0.70 -6.35
CA ILE A 169 20.06 1.98 -6.84
C ILE A 169 21.56 2.11 -6.56
N ARG A 170 22.28 2.63 -7.54
CA ARG A 170 23.70 2.95 -7.43
C ARG A 170 23.89 4.46 -7.47
N TYR A 171 24.62 4.99 -6.50
CA TYR A 171 25.06 6.37 -6.42
C TYR A 171 26.56 6.44 -6.68
N ILE A 172 26.98 7.43 -7.47
CA ILE A 172 28.39 7.61 -7.85
C ILE A 172 28.81 9.05 -7.57
N SER A 173 29.96 9.23 -6.92
CA SER A 173 30.63 10.53 -6.79
C SER A 173 32.16 10.33 -6.78
N GLY A 174 32.83 10.80 -7.84
CA GLY A 174 34.27 10.61 -8.02
C GLY A 174 34.67 9.13 -8.07
N TYR A 175 35.52 8.70 -7.13
CA TYR A 175 35.95 7.29 -6.98
C TYR A 175 35.04 6.45 -6.07
N TRP A 176 34.01 7.08 -5.51
CA TRP A 176 33.09 6.45 -4.58
C TRP A 176 31.83 5.94 -5.28
N THR A 177 31.43 4.74 -4.89
CA THR A 177 30.18 4.12 -5.29
C THR A 177 29.44 3.66 -4.04
N VAL A 178 28.19 4.09 -3.90
CA VAL A 178 27.25 3.56 -2.90
C VAL A 178 26.18 2.75 -3.63
N THR A 179 25.95 1.52 -3.24
CA THR A 179 24.86 0.70 -3.80
C THR A 179 23.89 0.34 -2.69
N ILE A 180 22.63 0.68 -2.88
CA ILE A 180 21.52 0.39 -1.96
C ILE A 180 20.59 -0.61 -2.64
N SER A 181 20.31 -1.73 -1.98
CA SER A 181 19.33 -2.72 -2.42
C SER A 181 18.30 -2.94 -1.32
N TYR A 182 17.02 -2.99 -1.68
CA TYR A 182 15.94 -3.09 -0.71
C TYR A 182 14.73 -3.83 -1.30
N PRO A 183 13.98 -4.58 -0.47
CA PRO A 183 12.69 -5.13 -0.85
C PRO A 183 11.63 -4.02 -0.98
N VAL A 184 10.67 -4.18 -1.89
CA VAL A 184 9.52 -3.28 -2.02
C VAL A 184 8.41 -3.79 -1.10
N VAL A 185 8.56 -3.53 0.20
CA VAL A 185 7.65 -3.93 1.29
C VAL A 185 7.46 -2.77 2.27
N GLN A 186 6.50 -2.89 3.18
CA GLN A 186 6.14 -1.84 4.15
C GLN A 186 7.33 -1.42 5.05
N PHE A 187 8.16 -2.36 5.52
CA PHE A 187 9.33 -2.05 6.34
C PHE A 187 10.60 -2.57 5.67
N PRO A 188 11.16 -1.85 4.69
CA PRO A 188 12.35 -2.30 4.01
C PRO A 188 13.56 -2.20 4.93
N GLU A 189 14.43 -3.20 4.84
CA GLU A 189 15.80 -3.10 5.29
C GLU A 189 16.68 -2.80 4.07
N TYR A 190 17.44 -1.73 4.14
CA TYR A 190 18.28 -1.25 3.04
C TYR A 190 19.66 -1.87 3.18
N SER A 191 20.00 -2.83 2.33
CA SER A 191 21.36 -3.36 2.23
C SER A 191 22.24 -2.36 1.48
N VAL A 192 23.27 -1.84 2.14
CA VAL A 192 24.14 -0.81 1.61
C VAL A 192 25.57 -1.31 1.47
N THR A 193 26.22 -0.99 0.35
CA THR A 193 27.65 -1.17 0.16
C THR A 193 28.29 0.14 -0.27
N ILE A 194 29.47 0.44 0.27
CA ILE A 194 30.28 1.60 -0.12
C ILE A 194 31.63 1.09 -0.60
N GLN A 195 32.08 1.59 -1.75
CA GLN A 195 33.37 1.23 -2.32
C GLN A 195 34.11 2.48 -2.79
N ASN A 196 35.43 2.50 -2.60
CA ASN A 196 36.32 3.49 -3.23
C ASN A 196 37.37 2.77 -4.09
N THR A 197 37.32 3.01 -5.40
CA THR A 197 38.22 2.35 -6.35
C THR A 197 39.66 2.86 -6.32
N SER A 198 39.90 4.08 -5.82
CA SER A 198 41.24 4.66 -5.71
C SER A 198 41.99 4.17 -4.47
N THR A 199 41.29 3.89 -3.37
CA THR A 199 41.91 3.46 -2.10
C THR A 199 41.72 1.97 -1.82
N GLY A 200 40.79 1.30 -2.51
CA GLY A 200 40.39 -0.07 -2.21
C GLY A 200 39.51 -0.19 -0.97
N PHE A 201 38.99 0.92 -0.44
CA PHE A 201 38.05 0.90 0.68
C PHE A 201 36.76 0.18 0.27
N ASN A 202 36.28 -0.69 1.15
CA ASN A 202 35.02 -1.40 1.01
C ASN A 202 34.33 -1.46 2.37
N TRP A 203 33.03 -1.20 2.38
CA TRP A 203 32.17 -1.28 3.56
C TRP A 203 30.82 -1.86 3.17
N SER A 204 30.19 -2.57 4.10
CA SER A 204 28.84 -3.12 3.95
C SER A 204 28.07 -3.05 5.26
N GLY A 205 26.77 -2.81 5.16
CA GLY A 205 25.87 -2.84 6.30
C GLY A 205 24.42 -2.70 5.86
N THR A 206 23.53 -2.62 6.84
CA THR A 206 22.09 -2.44 6.66
C THR A 206 21.65 -1.15 7.33
N VAL A 207 20.74 -0.42 6.70
CA VAL A 207 19.94 0.63 7.34
C VAL A 207 18.53 0.08 7.52
N THR A 208 18.02 0.10 8.73
CA THR A 208 16.64 -0.29 9.02
C THR A 208 15.68 0.85 8.66
N SER A 209 14.39 0.55 8.55
CA SER A 209 13.35 1.54 8.24
C SER A 209 13.21 2.66 9.29
N ASN A 210 13.76 2.49 10.50
CA ASN A 210 13.84 3.51 11.55
C ASN A 210 15.21 4.25 11.59
N GLY A 211 16.08 4.03 10.61
CA GLY A 211 17.36 4.74 10.48
C GLY A 211 18.51 4.19 11.32
N GLU A 212 18.39 2.98 11.89
CA GLU A 212 19.49 2.32 12.61
C GLU A 212 20.47 1.69 11.60
N VAL A 213 21.77 1.89 11.84
CA VAL A 213 22.84 1.32 11.00
C VAL A 213 23.44 0.08 11.67
N ILE A 214 23.43 -1.04 10.95
CA ILE A 214 24.02 -2.31 11.38
C ILE A 214 25.12 -2.70 10.39
N GLU A 215 26.38 -2.58 10.82
CA GLU A 215 27.53 -3.00 10.02
C GLU A 215 27.64 -4.54 9.93
N SER A 216 28.02 -5.04 8.75
CA SER A 216 28.10 -6.49 8.43
C SER A 216 29.52 -7.00 8.24
#